data_AF-K1U6H9-F1
#
_entry.id   AF-K1U6H9-F1
#
_cell.length_a   1.000
_cell.length_b   1.000
_cell.length_c   1.000
_cell.angle_alpha   90.00
_cell.angle_beta   90.00
_cell.angle_gamma   90.00
#
_symmetry.space_group_name_H-M   'P 1'
#
loop_
_entity.id
_entity.type
_entity.pdbx_description
1 polymer ?
#
loop_
_entity_poly.entity_id
_entity_poly.type
_entity_poly.pdbx_seq_one_letter_code
_entity_poly.pdbx_strand_id
1 'polypeptide(L)'
;MAKVRNLSDIQQEIAFTEFDFYQRYEESFKTSELGRIKSLLPLREMAISFGLVEEKPKSLRVKRGRKSFFTPEGKVALAFLKMYTGLSAPKLMDALNGNIHY
;
A
#
# COMPACT_ATOMS: atom_id res chain seq x y z
N MET A 1 10.11 30.05 -45.50
CA MET A 1 9.70 30.32 -44.11
C MET A 1 8.70 29.25 -43.68
N ALA A 2 9.11 28.31 -42.83
CA ALA A 2 8.23 27.22 -42.37
C ALA A 2 7.43 27.71 -41.16
N LYS A 3 6.09 27.69 -41.27
CA LYS A 3 5.17 28.08 -40.21
C LYS A 3 5.31 27.09 -39.04
N VAL A 4 5.75 27.57 -37.89
CA VAL A 4 5.72 26.80 -36.63
C VAL A 4 4.25 26.54 -36.28
N ARG A 5 3.82 25.28 -36.35
CA ARG A 5 2.48 24.86 -35.89
C ARG A 5 2.57 24.53 -34.40
N ASN A 6 1.61 25.04 -33.62
CA ASN A 6 1.46 24.65 -32.22
C ASN A 6 1.13 23.15 -32.15
N LEU A 7 1.95 22.38 -31.44
CA LEU A 7 1.77 20.94 -31.21
C LEU A 7 0.86 20.66 -30.01
N SER A 8 0.17 21.67 -29.47
CA SER A 8 -0.71 21.53 -28.30
C SER A 8 -1.82 20.49 -28.51
N ASP A 9 -2.28 20.34 -29.76
CA ASP A 9 -3.34 19.40 -30.13
C ASP A 9 -2.80 18.00 -30.45
N ILE A 10 -1.48 17.79 -30.34
CA ILE A 10 -0.80 16.50 -30.46
C ILE A 10 -0.36 16.03 -29.05
N GLN A 11 -1.17 16.33 -28.04
CA GLN A 11 -1.09 15.56 -26.81
C GLN A 11 -1.84 14.26 -27.08
N GLN A 12 -1.12 13.14 -27.17
CA GLN A 12 -1.77 11.84 -26.95
C GLN A 12 -2.43 11.96 -25.58
N GLU A 13 -3.77 11.96 -25.53
CA GLU A 13 -4.46 11.56 -24.32
C GLU A 13 -3.98 10.14 -24.04
N ILE A 14 -2.97 10.03 -23.19
CA ILE A 14 -2.60 8.77 -22.60
C ILE A 14 -3.89 8.30 -21.92
N ALA A 15 -4.54 7.28 -22.46
CA ALA A 15 -5.82 6.74 -21.97
C ALA A 15 -5.70 6.09 -20.57
N PHE A 16 -4.68 6.46 -19.82
CA PHE A 16 -4.45 6.12 -18.44
C PHE A 16 -4.56 7.42 -17.66
N THR A 17 -5.79 7.80 -17.31
CA THR A 17 -5.98 8.74 -16.21
C THR A 17 -5.46 8.01 -14.97
N GLU A 18 -4.29 8.40 -14.45
CA GLU A 18 -3.69 7.82 -13.23
C GLU A 18 -4.67 7.77 -12.04
N PHE A 19 -5.70 8.62 -12.09
CA PHE A 19 -6.82 8.66 -11.16
C PHE A 19 -7.60 7.34 -11.05
N ASP A 20 -7.70 6.55 -12.12
CA ASP A 20 -8.54 5.35 -12.15
C ASP A 20 -7.82 4.10 -11.60
N PHE A 21 -6.48 4.07 -11.66
CA PHE A 21 -5.71 2.87 -11.28
C PHE A 21 -5.82 2.55 -9.79
N TYR A 22 -5.58 3.54 -8.92
CA TYR A 22 -5.60 3.30 -7.47
C TYR A 22 -7.00 2.98 -6.95
N GLN A 23 -8.02 3.62 -7.53
CA GLN A 23 -9.40 3.34 -7.15
C GLN A 23 -9.81 1.92 -7.57
N ARG A 24 -9.54 1.53 -8.83
CA ARG A 24 -9.80 0.15 -9.29
C ARG A 24 -9.01 -0.88 -8.51
N TYR A 25 -7.75 -0.58 -8.16
CA TYR A 25 -6.93 -1.42 -7.31
C TYR A 25 -7.59 -1.60 -5.93
N GLU A 26 -8.04 -0.51 -5.31
CA GLU A 26 -8.68 -0.56 -4.00
C GLU A 26 -9.99 -1.36 -4.03
N GLU A 27 -10.83 -1.14 -5.04
CA GLU A 27 -12.08 -1.87 -5.25
C GLU A 27 -11.84 -3.37 -5.49
N SER A 28 -10.86 -3.69 -6.32
CA SER A 28 -10.46 -5.08 -6.60
C SER A 28 -9.85 -5.75 -5.36
N PHE A 29 -9.03 -5.02 -4.62
CA PHE A 29 -8.46 -5.50 -3.37
C PHE A 29 -9.55 -5.81 -2.35
N LYS A 30 -10.54 -4.92 -2.16
CA LYS A 30 -11.66 -5.13 -1.22
C LYS A 30 -12.47 -6.39 -1.51
N THR A 31 -12.60 -6.77 -2.79
CA THR A 31 -13.36 -7.96 -3.21
C THR A 31 -12.52 -9.25 -3.17
N SER A 32 -11.19 -9.13 -3.26
CA SER A 32 -10.25 -10.25 -3.15
C SER A 32 -10.30 -10.96 -1.79
N GLU A 33 -9.81 -12.20 -1.75
CA GLU A 33 -9.67 -12.97 -0.51
C GLU A 33 -8.82 -12.23 0.53
N LEU A 34 -7.70 -11.64 0.10
CA LEU A 34 -6.81 -10.91 1.00
C LEU A 34 -7.47 -9.66 1.58
N GLY A 35 -8.30 -8.96 0.79
CA GLY A 35 -9.10 -7.83 1.28
C GLY A 35 -10.13 -8.24 2.33
N ARG A 36 -10.79 -9.40 2.14
CA ARG A 36 -11.71 -9.97 3.14
C ARG A 36 -10.98 -10.37 4.41
N ILE A 37 -9.80 -10.98 4.31
CA ILE A 37 -8.99 -11.29 5.49
C ILE A 37 -8.59 -9.99 6.20
N LYS A 38 -8.13 -8.98 5.46
CA LYS A 38 -7.76 -7.67 6.01
C LYS A 38 -8.92 -7.00 6.75
N SER A 39 -10.17 -7.14 6.30
CA SER A 39 -11.32 -6.53 6.96
C SER A 39 -11.70 -7.22 8.28
N LEU A 40 -11.32 -8.48 8.46
CA LEU A 40 -11.57 -9.26 9.68
C LEU A 40 -10.44 -9.14 10.71
N LEU A 41 -9.23 -8.77 10.28
CA LEU A 41 -8.08 -8.66 11.17
C LEU A 41 -8.12 -7.37 12.01
N PRO A 42 -8.05 -7.46 13.34
CA PRO A 42 -7.96 -6.29 14.23
C PRO A 42 -6.52 -5.73 14.26
N LEU A 43 -6.06 -5.23 13.11
CA LEU A 43 -4.65 -4.84 12.90
C LEU A 43 -4.19 -3.75 13.87
N ARG A 44 -5.08 -2.85 14.28
CA ARG A 44 -4.77 -1.76 15.20
C ARG A 44 -4.59 -2.28 16.62
N GLU A 45 -5.53 -3.09 17.10
CA GLU A 45 -5.51 -3.72 18.41
C GLU A 45 -4.28 -4.63 18.53
N MET A 46 -3.97 -5.39 17.47
CA MET A 46 -2.76 -6.19 17.39
C MET A 46 -1.50 -5.31 17.48
N ALA A 47 -1.43 -4.20 16.73
CA ALA A 47 -0.31 -3.28 16.78
C ALA A 47 -0.11 -2.66 18.17
N ILE A 48 -1.20 -2.39 18.90
CA ILE A 48 -1.16 -1.94 20.30
C ILE A 48 -0.65 -3.06 21.21
N SER A 49 -1.20 -4.28 21.08
CA SER A 49 -0.82 -5.44 21.89
C SER A 49 0.65 -5.82 21.73
N PHE A 50 1.21 -5.65 20.54
CA PHE A 50 2.62 -5.88 20.23
C PHE A 50 3.53 -4.68 20.58
N GLY A 51 2.98 -3.61 21.14
CA GLY A 51 3.76 -2.43 21.55
C GLY A 51 4.33 -1.61 20.38
N LEU A 52 3.80 -1.77 19.17
CA LEU A 52 4.24 -1.00 18.00
C LEU A 52 3.69 0.43 18.02
N VAL A 53 2.51 0.61 18.62
CA VAL A 53 1.84 1.89 18.80
C VAL A 53 1.19 1.97 20.17
N GLU A 54 1.26 3.13 20.80
CA GLU A 54 0.52 3.39 22.03
C GLU A 54 -0.96 3.66 21.69
N GLU A 55 -1.87 3.15 22.50
CA GLU A 55 -3.31 3.41 22.35
C GLU A 55 -3.62 4.91 22.48
N LYS A 56 -2.99 5.57 23.47
CA LYS A 56 -3.06 7.01 23.70
C LYS A 56 -1.63 7.55 23.80
N PRO A 57 -1.18 8.38 22.85
CA PRO A 57 0.18 8.92 22.89
C PRO A 57 0.35 9.79 24.13
N LYS A 58 1.26 9.41 25.03
CA LYS A 58 1.49 10.14 26.30
C LYS A 58 2.16 11.50 26.12
N SER A 59 2.75 11.75 24.95
CA SER A 59 3.32 13.05 24.60
C SER A 59 3.39 13.23 23.08
N LEU A 60 3.38 14.49 22.63
CA LEU A 60 3.66 14.87 21.23
C LEU A 60 5.13 14.69 20.84
N ARG A 61 5.94 13.97 21.63
CA ARG A 61 7.35 13.73 21.31
C ARG A 61 7.45 13.01 19.97
N VAL A 62 8.03 13.72 19.01
CA VAL A 62 8.42 13.15 17.73
C VAL A 62 9.41 12.02 18.01
N LYS A 63 9.05 10.78 17.61
CA LYS A 63 9.95 9.62 17.71
C LYS A 63 11.25 9.97 16.99
N ARG A 64 12.37 9.96 17.72
CA ARG A 64 13.70 10.18 17.15
C ARG A 64 14.16 8.90 16.45
N GLY A 65 14.68 9.03 15.24
CA GLY A 65 15.18 7.90 14.44
C GLY A 65 14.69 7.93 13.00
N ARG A 66 15.09 6.92 12.22
CA ARG A 66 14.65 6.78 10.82
C ARG A 66 13.14 6.50 10.78
N LYS A 67 12.44 7.18 9.88
CA LYS A 67 11.02 6.88 9.60
C LYS A 67 10.92 5.44 9.08
N SER A 68 10.04 4.67 9.72
CA SER A 68 9.69 3.32 9.28
C SER A 68 8.99 3.37 7.92
N PHE A 69 9.29 2.42 7.04
CA PHE A 69 8.61 2.31 5.74
C PHE A 69 7.13 1.92 5.89
N PHE A 70 6.85 1.02 6.84
CA PHE A 70 5.50 0.55 7.13
C PHE A 70 4.97 1.20 8.42
N THR A 71 3.67 1.43 8.45
CA THR A 71 2.93 1.78 9.67
C THR A 71 2.97 0.62 10.68
N PRO A 72 2.68 0.86 11.97
CA PRO A 72 2.52 -0.22 12.95
C PRO A 72 1.60 -1.35 12.45
N GLU A 73 0.43 -0.99 11.91
CA GLU A 73 -0.53 -1.92 11.34
C GLU A 73 0.03 -2.63 10.10
N GLY A 74 0.77 -1.90 9.25
CA GLY A 74 1.44 -2.47 8.09
C GLY A 74 2.51 -3.51 8.45
N LYS A 75 3.22 -3.33 9.58
CA LYS A 75 4.15 -4.34 10.10
C LYS A 75 3.42 -5.59 10.57
N VAL A 76 2.28 -5.44 11.25
CA VAL A 76 1.44 -6.56 11.65
C VAL A 76 0.90 -7.30 10.43
N ALA A 77 0.38 -6.57 9.45
CA ALA A 77 -0.10 -7.14 8.20
C ALA A 77 1.00 -7.89 7.44
N LEU A 78 2.23 -7.35 7.39
CA LEU A 78 3.37 -8.02 6.77
C LEU A 78 3.78 -9.30 7.50
N ALA A 79 3.75 -9.28 8.85
CA ALA A 79 4.01 -10.48 9.64
C ALA A 79 2.94 -11.55 9.42
N PHE A 80 1.67 -11.15 9.35
CA PHE A 80 0.57 -12.05 9.00
C PHE A 80 0.78 -12.65 7.60
N LEU A 81 1.05 -11.82 6.59
CA LEU A 81 1.27 -12.26 5.21
C LEU A 81 2.43 -13.25 5.09
N LYS A 82 3.53 -13.00 5.79
CA LYS A 82 4.67 -13.92 5.82
C LYS A 82 4.27 -15.30 6.36
N MET A 83 3.46 -15.34 7.41
CA MET A 83 2.96 -16.60 7.99
C MET A 83 1.91 -17.26 7.10
N TYR A 84 0.99 -16.48 6.53
CA TYR A 84 -0.11 -16.97 5.68
C TYR A 84 0.39 -17.61 4.39
N THR A 85 1.39 -16.98 3.74
CA THR A 85 1.90 -17.42 2.44
C THR A 85 3.03 -18.44 2.53
N GLY A 86 3.71 -18.53 3.67
CA GLY A 86 4.92 -19.35 3.84
C GLY A 86 6.12 -18.87 3.01
N LEU A 87 6.02 -17.70 2.35
CA LEU A 87 7.09 -17.16 1.52
C LEU A 87 8.25 -16.63 2.36
N SER A 88 9.47 -16.80 1.84
CA SER A 88 10.64 -16.08 2.35
C SER A 88 10.44 -14.56 2.20
N ALA A 89 11.07 -13.75 3.06
CA ALA A 89 10.92 -12.30 3.01
C ALA A 89 11.23 -11.68 1.62
N PRO A 90 12.28 -12.08 0.88
CA PRO A 90 12.51 -11.55 -0.47
C PRO A 90 11.35 -11.87 -1.43
N LYS A 91 10.96 -13.14 -1.53
CA LYS A 91 9.84 -13.56 -2.38
C LYS A 91 8.51 -12.89 -2.03
N LEU A 92 8.26 -12.64 -0.74
CA LEU A 92 7.07 -11.90 -0.32
C LEU A 92 7.11 -10.45 -0.80
N MET A 93 8.29 -9.80 -0.74
CA MET A 93 8.45 -8.44 -1.25
C MET A 93 8.30 -8.40 -2.79
N ASP A 94 8.81 -9.41 -3.49
CA ASP A 94 8.61 -9.53 -4.95
C ASP A 94 7.12 -9.66 -5.29
N ALA A 95 6.39 -10.51 -4.56
CA ALA A 95 4.94 -10.67 -4.73
C ALA A 95 4.15 -9.39 -4.42
N LEU A 96 4.55 -8.62 -3.39
CA LEU A 96 3.91 -7.35 -3.03
C LEU A 96 4.18 -6.23 -4.04
N ASN A 97 5.33 -6.25 -4.71
CA ASN A 97 5.66 -5.33 -5.80
C ASN A 97 5.09 -5.82 -7.14
N GLY A 98 4.53 -7.03 -7.18
CA GLY A 98 3.82 -7.59 -8.31
C GLY A 98 2.45 -6.94 -8.52
N ASN A 99 1.91 -7.07 -9.72
CA ASN A 99 0.58 -6.55 -10.03
C ASN A 99 -0.48 -7.53 -9.51
N ILE A 100 -1.44 -7.07 -8.70
CA ILE A 100 -2.55 -7.92 -8.21
C ILE A 100 -3.45 -8.45 -9.34
N HIS A 101 -3.33 -7.89 -10.55
CA HIS A 101 -4.10 -8.26 -11.73
C HIS A 101 -3.38 -9.23 -12.68
N TYR A 102 -2.10 -9.55 -12.45
CA TYR A 102 -1.31 -10.42 -13.33
C TYR A 102 -0.48 -11.44 -12.56
#